data_AF-A0A6A8AID0-F1
#
_entry.id   AF-A0A6A8AID0-F1
#
_cell.length_a   1.000
_cell.length_b   1.000
_cell.length_c   1.000
_cell.angle_alpha   90.00
_cell.angle_beta   90.00
_cell.angle_gamma   90.00
#
_symmetry.space_group_name_H-M   'P 1'
#
loop_
_entity.id
_entity.type
_entity.pdbx_description
1 polymer ?
#
loop_
_entity_poly.entity_id
_entity_poly.type
_entity_poly.pdbx_seq_one_letter_code
_entity_poly.pdbx_strand_id
1 'polypeptide(L)' 'MVVKMNGEDLKLILEEGENRTTEFKENMGGLDKEIVAFSNAHGGIILLGVSDSGAIKGINITNRLKSQIQDIANKC' A
#
# COMPACT_ATOMS: atom_id res chain seq x y z
N MET A 1 -7.84 -6.45 -2.81
CA MET A 1 -8.90 -6.13 -1.84
C MET A 1 -8.58 -4.77 -1.22
N VAL A 2 -9.48 -3.79 -1.26
CA VAL A 2 -9.26 -2.49 -0.57
C VAL A 2 -9.97 -2.56 0.77
N VAL A 3 -9.21 -2.52 1.87
CA VAL A 3 -9.74 -2.66 3.22
C VAL A 3 -9.88 -1.28 3.86
N LYS A 4 -10.98 -1.04 4.58
CA LYS A 4 -11.11 0.14 5.45
C LYS A 4 -10.36 -0.15 6.75
N MET A 5 -9.41 0.71 7.11
CA MET A 5 -8.65 0.64 8.35
C MET A 5 -9.06 1.79 9.27
N ASN A 6 -9.01 1.58 10.58
CA ASN A 6 -9.27 2.64 11.56
C ASN A 6 -8.01 3.49 11.78
N GLY A 7 -8.15 4.63 12.45
CA GLY A 7 -7.04 5.56 12.67
C GLY A 7 -5.97 5.07 13.66
N GLU A 8 -6.34 4.20 14.61
CA GLU A 8 -5.41 3.68 15.61
C GLU A 8 -4.49 2.61 15.02
N ASP A 9 -5.04 1.68 14.23
CA ASP A 9 -4.30 0.68 13.47
C ASP A 9 -3.32 1.35 12.50
N LEU A 10 -3.78 2.41 11.80
CA LEU A 10 -2.92 3.18 10.90
C LEU A 10 -1.76 3.82 11.68
N LYS A 11 -2.02 4.37 12.85
CA LYS A 11 -0.98 5.00 13.68
C LYS A 11 0.06 3.97 14.13
N LEU A 12 -0.38 2.79 14.57
CA LEU A 12 0.52 1.70 14.96
C LEU A 12 1.44 1.29 13.80
N ILE A 13 0.87 1.10 12.61
CA ILE A 13 1.65 0.72 11.42
C ILE A 13 2.65 1.82 11.04
N LEU A 14 2.26 3.10 11.14
CA LEU A 14 3.17 4.22 10.88
C LEU A 14 4.30 4.33 11.92
N GLU A 15 4.03 3.97 13.18
CA GLU A 15 5.04 3.91 14.24
C GLU A 15 6.01 2.73 14.06
N GLU A 16 5.52 1.58 13.61
CA GLU A 16 6.34 0.41 13.29
C GLU A 16 7.21 0.62 12.03
N GLY A 17 6.71 1.40 11.08
CA GLY A 17 7.40 1.69 9.82
C GLY A 17 7.36 0.51 8.84
N GLU A 18 8.15 0.62 7.76
CA GLU A 18 8.27 -0.43 6.76
C GLU A 18 8.90 -1.70 7.35
N ASN A 19 8.31 -2.84 7.04
CA ASN A 19 8.77 -4.13 7.50
C ASN A 19 8.42 -5.23 6.48
N ARG A 20 8.69 -6.50 6.83
CA ARG A 20 8.51 -7.63 5.90
C ARG A 20 7.08 -7.82 5.39
N THR A 21 6.10 -7.20 6.04
CA THR A 21 4.68 -7.29 5.71
C THR A 21 4.04 -5.92 5.50
N THR A 22 4.82 -4.83 5.51
CA THR A 22 4.34 -3.46 5.41
C THR A 22 5.27 -2.65 4.51
N GLU A 23 4.72 -2.09 3.45
CA GLU A 23 5.45 -1.25 2.50
C GLU A 23 4.77 0.12 2.36
N PHE A 24 5.54 1.21 2.36
CA PHE A 24 5.04 2.56 2.13
C PHE A 24 5.35 2.99 0.70
N LYS A 25 4.38 3.59 0.03
CA LYS A 25 4.58 4.17 -1.31
C LYS A 25 3.91 5.52 -1.40
N GLU A 26 4.63 6.50 -1.93
CA GLU A 26 4.03 7.82 -2.21
C GLU A 26 3.07 7.77 -3.40
N ASN A 27 3.32 6.87 -4.36
CA ASN A 27 2.56 6.75 -5.60
C ASN A 27 2.52 5.29 -6.10
N MET A 28 1.89 5.06 -7.25
CA MET A 28 1.65 3.73 -7.83
C MET A 28 2.91 3.04 -8.40
N GLY A 29 4.07 3.71 -8.38
CA GLY A 29 5.31 3.19 -8.94
C GLY A 29 5.80 1.94 -8.21
N GLY A 30 6.08 0.88 -8.98
CA GLY A 30 6.60 -0.38 -8.45
C GLY A 30 5.59 -1.21 -7.65
N LEU A 31 4.31 -0.81 -7.62
CA LEU A 31 3.26 -1.52 -6.89
C LEU A 31 3.10 -2.98 -7.34
N ASP A 32 3.30 -3.24 -8.62
CA ASP A 32 3.32 -4.58 -9.22
C ASP A 32 4.35 -5.50 -8.54
N LYS A 33 5.57 -5.01 -8.32
CA LYS A 33 6.65 -5.78 -7.69
C LYS A 33 6.32 -6.12 -6.25
N GLU A 34 5.78 -5.17 -5.51
CA GLU A 34 5.42 -5.38 -4.10
C GLU A 34 4.24 -6.34 -3.95
N ILE A 35 3.25 -6.23 -4.83
CA ILE A 35 2.14 -7.19 -4.88
C ILE A 35 2.67 -8.60 -5.12
N VAL A 36 3.54 -8.80 -6.13
CA VAL A 36 4.15 -10.11 -6.40
C VAL A 36 4.98 -10.61 -5.21
N ALA A 37 5.78 -9.74 -4.60
CA ALA A 37 6.61 -10.08 -3.46
C ALA A 37 5.76 -10.55 -2.28
N PHE A 38 4.70 -9.82 -1.92
CA PHE A 38 3.80 -10.19 -0.84
C PHE A 38 2.96 -11.43 -1.17
N SER A 39 2.50 -11.58 -2.42
CA SER A 39 1.78 -12.77 -2.88
C SER A 39 2.62 -14.05 -2.80
N ASN A 40 3.92 -13.96 -3.04
CA ASN A 40 4.85 -15.09 -2.93
C ASN A 40 5.39 -15.30 -1.50
N ALA A 41 5.15 -14.36 -0.59
CA ALA A 41 5.56 -14.43 0.80
C ALA A 41 4.37 -14.81 1.70
N HIS A 42 4.18 -14.10 2.80
CA HIS A 42 3.12 -14.37 3.80
C HIS A 42 1.97 -13.36 3.68
N GLY A 43 1.86 -12.66 2.54
CA GLY A 43 1.02 -11.49 2.38
C GLY A 43 1.66 -10.21 2.95
N GLY A 44 0.91 -9.12 2.91
CA GLY A 44 1.35 -7.82 3.40
C GLY A 44 0.36 -6.70 3.13
N ILE A 45 0.69 -5.51 3.62
CA ILE A 45 -0.07 -4.28 3.48
C ILE A 45 0.81 -3.27 2.74
N ILE A 46 0.25 -2.61 1.73
CA ILE A 46 0.89 -1.48 1.04
C ILE A 46 0.12 -0.22 1.39
N LEU A 47 0.76 0.74 2.06
CA LEU A 47 0.19 2.05 2.36
C LEU A 47 0.53 3.04 1.26
N LEU A 48 -0.47 3.36 0.44
CA LEU A 48 -0.34 4.30 -0.67
C LEU A 48 -0.65 5.74 -0.22
N GLY A 49 0.25 6.68 -0.56
CA GLY A 49 0.21 8.07 -0.11
C GLY A 49 1.00 8.33 1.17
N VAL A 50 1.98 7.48 1.50
CA VAL A 50 2.90 7.63 2.63
C VAL A 50 4.33 7.64 2.10
N SER A 51 5.17 8.56 2.58
CA SER A 51 6.60 8.58 2.23
C SER A 51 7.37 7.50 2.96
N ASP A 52 8.56 7.17 2.46
CA ASP A 52 9.48 6.22 3.10
C ASP A 52 9.85 6.65 4.54
N SER A 53 9.73 7.95 4.85
CA SER A 53 9.92 8.50 6.20
C SER A 53 8.67 8.39 7.10
N GLY A 54 7.61 7.70 6.67
CA GLY A 54 6.33 7.59 7.37
C GLY A 54 5.43 8.83 7.32
N ALA A 55 5.74 9.83 6.49
CA ALA A 55 4.93 11.05 6.41
C ALA A 55 3.71 10.82 5.50
N ILE A 56 2.51 11.07 6.02
CA ILE A 56 1.27 10.97 5.26
C ILE A 56 1.20 12.13 4.26
N LYS A 57 1.39 11.83 2.97
CA LYS A 57 1.20 12.78 1.86
C LYS A 57 -0.25 12.85 1.42
N GLY A 58 -0.98 11.74 1.61
CA GLY A 58 -2.34 11.57 1.12
C GLY A 58 -2.37 11.28 -0.38
N ILE A 59 -3.44 10.63 -0.84
CA ILE A 59 -3.67 10.36 -2.25
C ILE A 59 -5.12 10.62 -2.60
N ASN A 60 -5.35 11.20 -3.78
CA ASN A 60 -6.71 11.43 -4.26
C ASN A 60 -7.34 10.11 -4.74
N ILE A 61 -8.30 9.59 -3.98
CA ILE A 61 -8.98 8.34 -4.28
C ILE A 61 -10.01 8.57 -5.39
N THR A 62 -9.65 8.20 -6.62
CA THR A 62 -10.54 8.23 -7.78
C THR A 62 -10.92 6.82 -8.24
N ASN A 63 -12.02 6.70 -8.99
CA ASN A 63 -12.37 5.42 -9.63
C ASN A 63 -11.28 4.92 -10.57
N ARG A 64 -10.60 5.84 -11.26
CA ARG A 64 -9.45 5.52 -12.11
C ARG A 64 -8.31 4.88 -11.30
N LEU A 65 -7.96 5.48 -10.15
CA LEU A 65 -6.92 4.93 -9.27
C LEU A 65 -7.28 3.50 -8.81
N LYS A 66 -8.54 3.30 -8.37
CA LYS A 66 -9.02 1.97 -7.97
C LYS A 66 -8.93 0.96 -9.11
N SER A 67 -9.36 1.34 -10.32
CA SER A 67 -9.27 0.50 -11.51
C SER A 67 -7.81 0.15 -11.83
N GLN A 68 -6.89 1.12 -11.76
CA GLN A 68 -5.47 0.87 -12.01
C GLN A 68 -4.86 -0.10 -11.00
N ILE A 69 -5.20 0.02 -9.71
CA ILE A 69 -4.75 -0.92 -8.68
C ILE A 69 -5.25 -2.33 -8.99
N GLN A 70 -6.52 -2.47 -9.37
CA GLN A 70 -7.11 -3.76 -9.75
C GLN A 70 -6.45 -4.35 -11.01
N ASP A 71 -6.22 -3.51 -12.03
CA ASP A 71 -5.57 -3.92 -13.27
C ASP A 71 -4.15 -4.40 -13.03
N ILE A 72 -3.39 -3.72 -12.16
CA ILE A 72 -2.06 -4.16 -11.75
C ILE A 72 -2.17 -5.52 -11.06
N ALA A 73 -2.96 -5.63 -10.00
CA ALA A 73 -3.09 -6.87 -9.23
C ALA A 73 -3.53 -8.09 -10.07
N ASN A 74 -4.34 -7.88 -11.12
CA ASN A 74 -4.80 -8.95 -12.01
C ASN A 74 -3.78 -9.33 -13.11
N LYS A 75 -2.77 -8.49 -13.37
CA LYS A 75 -1.76 -8.70 -14.43
C LYS A 75 -0.39 -9.09 -13.89
N CYS A 76 -0.24 -9.14 -12.58
CA CYS A 76 0.97 -9.56 -11.86
C CYS A 76 1.04 -11.07 -11.70
#